data_AF-A0A1Y1IP78-F1
#
_entry.id   AF-A0A1Y1IP78-F1
#
_cell.length_a   1.000
_cell.length_b   1.000
_cell.length_c   1.000
_cell.angle_alpha   90.00
_cell.angle_beta   90.00
_cell.angle_gamma   90.00
#
_symmetry.space_group_name_H-M   'P 1'
#
loop_
_entity.id
_entity.type
_entity.pdbx_description
1 polymer ?
#
loop_
_entity_poly.entity_id
_entity_poly.type
_entity_poly.pdbx_seq_one_letter_code
_entity_poly.pdbx_strand_id
1 'polypeptide(L)'
;MMDAKSREATGGLCSKSAAEAALNRGARQERSRGSSHRRLAAKQKRPGMQMGSSCLPLKLHGFNASLATGKCSIYSVGEEGSSNSVFLMTAWNHNSARPKPLGRPTKSNALLETVYWDTTGNPSCTCDRGRLSFGAACVHKLALQALQERRQSSHVSSSD
;
A
#
# COMPACT_ATOMS: atom_id res chain seq x y z
N MET A 1 -22.31 -8.60 44.94
CA MET A 1 -22.58 -9.67 43.94
C MET A 1 -22.06 -9.20 42.60
N MET A 2 -21.39 -10.09 41.86
CA MET A 2 -20.60 -9.82 40.65
C MET A 2 -21.41 -9.86 39.34
N ASP A 3 -20.75 -9.42 38.24
CA ASP A 3 -20.91 -9.77 36.81
C ASP A 3 -22.04 -9.07 36.00
N ALA A 4 -21.92 -8.71 34.71
CA ALA A 4 -20.91 -8.83 33.65
C ALA A 4 -21.23 -7.77 32.54
N LYS A 5 -20.27 -6.98 32.04
CA LYS A 5 -19.53 -7.17 30.77
C LYS A 5 -20.39 -7.23 29.49
N SER A 6 -20.34 -6.19 28.66
CA SER A 6 -20.11 -6.39 27.22
C SER A 6 -19.51 -5.16 26.56
N ARG A 7 -18.29 -5.34 26.03
CA ARG A 7 -17.56 -4.40 25.17
C ARG A 7 -17.91 -4.77 23.74
N GLU A 8 -18.53 -3.89 22.98
CA GLU A 8 -18.55 -4.04 21.52
C GLU A 8 -17.27 -3.41 20.95
N ALA A 9 -16.36 -4.29 20.55
CA ALA A 9 -15.24 -3.96 19.70
C ALA A 9 -15.74 -3.93 18.26
N THR A 10 -15.83 -2.74 17.67
CA THR A 10 -16.13 -2.53 16.25
C THR A 10 -14.93 -2.94 15.40
N GLY A 11 -14.69 -4.24 15.32
CA GLY A 11 -13.75 -4.84 14.37
C GLY A 11 -14.39 -4.88 12.98
N GLY A 12 -14.34 -3.75 12.27
CA GLY A 12 -14.77 -3.66 10.88
C GLY A 12 -13.95 -4.58 9.98
N LEU A 13 -14.50 -5.75 9.66
CA LEU A 13 -13.98 -6.65 8.63
C LEU A 13 -14.04 -5.92 7.28
N CYS A 14 -12.88 -5.52 6.75
CA CYS A 14 -12.80 -4.99 5.40
C CYS A 14 -13.15 -6.08 4.39
N SER A 15 -14.37 -6.00 3.85
CA SER A 15 -14.87 -6.91 2.82
C SER A 15 -14.11 -6.71 1.52
N LYS A 16 -13.44 -7.77 1.06
CA LYS A 16 -12.73 -7.82 -0.22
C LYS A 16 -13.71 -7.66 -1.38
N SER A 17 -13.42 -6.76 -2.33
CA SER A 17 -14.19 -6.64 -3.57
C SER A 17 -14.09 -7.91 -4.41
N ALA A 18 -15.15 -8.24 -5.17
CA ALA A 18 -15.18 -9.39 -6.08
C ALA A 18 -14.01 -9.40 -7.08
N ALA A 19 -13.54 -8.21 -7.51
CA ALA A 19 -12.36 -8.05 -8.35
C ALA A 19 -11.07 -8.49 -7.65
N GLU A 20 -10.96 -8.23 -6.34
CA GLU A 20 -9.81 -8.66 -5.52
C GLU A 20 -9.83 -10.18 -5.28
N ALA A 21 -11.00 -10.81 -5.25
CA ALA A 21 -11.15 -12.25 -5.17
C ALA A 21 -10.74 -12.96 -6.48
N ALA A 22 -11.04 -12.37 -7.65
CA ALA A 22 -10.72 -12.94 -8.96
C ALA A 22 -9.19 -13.01 -9.21
N LEU A 23 -8.45 -11.94 -8.87
CA LEU A 23 -6.99 -11.91 -9.02
C LEU A 23 -6.27 -12.96 -8.18
N ASN A 24 -6.80 -13.29 -7.00
CA ASN A 24 -6.24 -14.33 -6.14
C ASN A 24 -6.55 -15.77 -6.60
N ARG A 25 -7.56 -15.99 -7.46
CA ARG A 25 -7.83 -17.32 -8.03
C ARG A 25 -6.79 -17.73 -9.06
N GLY A 26 -6.35 -16.80 -9.91
CA GLY A 26 -5.33 -17.07 -10.94
C GLY A 26 -4.00 -17.55 -10.35
N ALA A 27 -3.59 -16.98 -9.21
CA ALA A 27 -2.36 -17.39 -8.51
C ALA A 27 -2.44 -18.79 -7.86
N ARG A 28 -3.66 -19.31 -7.62
CA ARG A 28 -3.86 -20.63 -7.00
C ARG A 28 -3.85 -21.76 -8.03
N GLN A 29 -4.24 -21.46 -9.27
CA GLN A 29 -4.34 -22.46 -10.34
C GLN A 29 -2.97 -22.82 -10.96
N GLU A 30 -1.99 -21.91 -10.90
CA GLU A 30 -0.63 -22.14 -11.41
C GLU A 30 0.22 -23.07 -10.53
N ARG A 31 -0.15 -23.26 -9.25
CA ARG A 31 0.59 -24.12 -8.31
C ARG A 31 0.18 -25.60 -8.32
N SER A 32 -0.81 -25.99 -9.14
CA SER A 32 -1.39 -27.34 -9.12
C SER A 32 -0.84 -28.27 -10.22
N ARG A 33 0.19 -27.87 -10.98
CA ARG A 33 0.76 -28.68 -12.08
C ARG A 33 2.23 -29.07 -11.90
N GLY A 34 2.61 -29.48 -10.68
CA GLY A 34 3.95 -30.02 -10.39
C GLY A 34 3.88 -31.33 -9.62
N SER A 35 4.34 -32.40 -10.27
CA SER A 35 4.27 -33.82 -9.89
C SER A 35 5.03 -34.18 -8.59
N SER A 36 4.49 -35.21 -7.93
CA SER A 36 4.98 -35.95 -6.76
C SER A 36 6.44 -36.37 -6.79
N HIS A 37 7.18 -36.17 -5.68
CA HIS A 37 8.16 -37.12 -5.14
C HIS A 37 8.41 -36.87 -3.62
N ARG A 38 8.42 -37.98 -2.86
CA ARG A 38 8.78 -38.21 -1.43
C ARG A 38 9.98 -37.36 -0.93
N ARG A 39 10.22 -37.05 0.36
CA ARG A 39 9.96 -37.71 1.66
C ARG A 39 10.30 -36.73 2.81
N LEU A 40 9.52 -36.81 3.90
CA LEU A 40 9.81 -36.56 5.33
C LEU A 40 10.95 -35.60 5.76
N ALA A 41 10.58 -34.50 6.45
CA ALA A 41 11.27 -34.06 7.68
C ALA A 41 10.48 -32.96 8.44
N ALA A 42 10.25 -33.24 9.72
CA ALA A 42 10.14 -32.34 10.87
C ALA A 42 9.07 -31.21 10.91
N LYS A 43 8.20 -31.36 11.91
CA LYS A 43 7.36 -30.34 12.55
C LYS A 43 8.13 -29.02 12.79
N GLN A 44 7.59 -27.91 12.28
CA GLN A 44 7.20 -26.80 13.16
C GLN A 44 6.11 -25.98 12.48
N LYS A 45 4.86 -26.21 12.88
CA LYS A 45 3.77 -25.26 12.65
C LYS A 45 4.11 -23.98 13.41
N ARG A 46 4.72 -23.01 12.73
CA ARG A 46 4.46 -21.60 13.08
C ARG A 46 3.20 -21.21 12.32
N PRO A 47 2.20 -20.60 12.97
CA PRO A 47 1.11 -19.98 12.23
C PRO A 47 1.73 -18.78 11.52
N GLY A 48 2.23 -19.01 10.31
CA GLY A 48 2.38 -17.96 9.33
C GLY A 48 0.98 -17.48 9.04
N MET A 49 0.45 -16.59 9.88
CA MET A 49 -0.58 -15.66 9.46
C MET A 49 0.04 -14.96 8.26
N GLN A 50 -0.24 -15.49 7.06
CA GLN A 50 -0.39 -14.63 5.90
C GLN A 50 -1.33 -13.55 6.39
N MET A 51 -0.77 -12.39 6.72
CA MET A 51 -1.55 -11.18 6.93
C MET A 51 -2.29 -11.00 5.61
N GLY A 52 -3.51 -11.53 5.57
CA GLY A 52 -4.39 -11.46 4.43
C GLY A 52 -4.53 -9.99 4.10
N SER A 53 -4.42 -9.68 2.80
CA SER A 53 -4.56 -8.36 2.18
C SER A 53 -4.95 -7.29 3.20
N SER A 54 -3.95 -6.63 3.80
CA SER A 54 -4.25 -5.57 4.76
C SER A 54 -5.08 -4.50 4.06
N CYS A 55 -6.09 -3.98 4.74
CA CYS A 55 -6.94 -2.92 4.23
C CYS A 55 -6.07 -1.74 3.78
N LEU A 56 -6.47 -1.03 2.72
CA LEU A 56 -5.65 0.03 2.13
C LEU A 56 -5.21 1.12 3.14
N PRO A 57 -6.03 1.55 4.11
CA PRO A 57 -5.61 2.45 5.20
C PRO A 57 -4.51 1.87 6.09
N LEU A 58 -4.53 0.56 6.38
CA LEU A 58 -3.45 -0.08 7.14
C LEU A 58 -2.14 -0.11 6.33
N LYS A 59 -2.23 -0.29 5.00
CA LYS A 59 -1.07 -0.20 4.11
C LYS A 59 -0.52 1.22 4.06
N LEU A 60 -1.38 2.24 4.00
CA LEU A 60 -0.98 3.64 4.09
C LEU A 60 -0.31 3.96 5.43
N HIS A 61 -0.90 3.51 6.54
CA HIS A 61 -0.30 3.67 7.87
C HIS A 61 1.09 3.03 7.93
N GLY A 62 1.26 1.82 7.39
CA GLY A 62 2.56 1.16 7.29
C GLY A 62 3.56 1.92 6.41
N PHE A 63 3.10 2.53 5.32
CA PHE A 63 3.94 3.40 4.48
C PHE A 63 4.39 4.65 5.25
N ASN A 64 3.48 5.33 5.94
CA ASN A 64 3.78 6.52 6.74
C ASN A 64 4.74 6.21 7.91
N ALA A 65 4.54 5.09 8.61
CA ALA A 65 5.48 4.63 9.62
C ALA A 65 6.87 4.31 9.03
N SER A 66 6.91 3.81 7.79
CA SER A 66 8.17 3.55 7.07
C SER A 66 8.87 4.85 6.66
N LEU A 67 8.13 5.94 6.39
CA LEU A 67 8.71 7.27 6.18
C LEU A 67 9.40 7.78 7.44
N ALA A 68 8.73 7.68 8.60
CA ALA A 68 9.27 8.12 9.89
C ALA A 68 10.57 7.38 10.28
N THR A 69 10.75 6.15 9.80
CA THR A 69 11.96 5.33 10.05
C THR A 69 13.00 5.41 8.94
N GLY A 70 12.78 6.22 7.89
CA GLY A 70 13.68 6.34 6.74
C GLY A 70 13.71 5.15 5.79
N LYS A 71 12.81 4.17 5.95
CA LYS A 71 12.69 3.00 5.06
C LYS A 71 11.90 3.31 3.78
N CYS A 72 11.05 4.33 3.84
CA CYS A 72 10.43 4.93 2.68
C CYS A 72 10.90 6.37 2.54
N SER A 73 10.79 6.90 1.34
CA SER A 73 11.15 8.27 0.99
C SER A 73 10.17 8.82 -0.03
N ILE A 74 9.96 10.13 0.03
CA ILE A 74 9.19 10.91 -0.93
C ILE A 74 10.09 12.07 -1.38
N TYR A 75 10.28 12.20 -2.67
CA TYR A 75 11.02 13.30 -3.29
C TYR A 75 10.05 14.11 -4.15
N SER A 76 10.11 15.43 -4.04
CA SER A 76 9.43 16.34 -4.98
C SER A 76 10.34 16.57 -6.18
N VAL A 77 9.75 16.53 -7.38
CA VAL A 77 10.39 16.82 -8.66
C VAL A 77 9.60 17.96 -9.30
N GLY A 78 10.28 19.07 -9.52
CA GLY A 78 9.68 20.31 -10.04
C GLY A 78 10.25 21.53 -9.34
N GLU A 79 9.98 22.69 -9.91
CA GLU A 79 10.35 23.98 -9.35
C GLU A 79 9.55 24.27 -8.07
N GLU A 80 10.22 24.84 -7.07
CA GLU A 80 9.60 25.23 -5.82
C GLU A 80 8.52 26.30 -6.08
N GLY A 81 7.28 26.03 -5.67
CA GLY A 81 6.12 26.89 -5.96
C GLY A 81 5.31 26.50 -7.21
N SER A 82 5.73 25.50 -7.98
CA SER A 82 4.93 25.00 -9.11
C SER A 82 3.69 24.23 -8.63
N SER A 83 2.55 24.52 -9.26
CA SER A 83 1.28 23.79 -9.05
C SER A 83 1.34 22.34 -9.55
N ASN A 84 2.25 22.02 -10.48
CA ASN A 84 2.42 20.71 -11.09
C ASN A 84 3.59 19.95 -10.47
N SER A 85 3.49 19.67 -9.16
CA SER A 85 4.51 18.87 -8.47
C SER A 85 4.38 17.38 -8.81
N VAL A 86 5.45 16.80 -9.36
CA VAL A 86 5.62 15.36 -9.54
C VAL A 86 6.36 14.82 -8.32
N PHE A 87 5.93 13.69 -7.79
CA PHE A 87 6.59 13.05 -6.65
C PHE A 87 7.17 11.70 -7.06
N LEU A 88 8.36 11.40 -6.54
CA LEU A 88 8.96 10.08 -6.60
C LEU A 88 8.87 9.45 -5.22
N MET A 89 8.20 8.31 -5.11
CA MET A 89 7.95 7.64 -3.85
C MET A 89 8.55 6.23 -3.83
N THR A 90 8.98 5.75 -2.66
CA THR A 90 9.44 4.36 -2.52
C THR A 90 8.38 3.39 -2.99
N ALA A 91 8.77 2.45 -3.85
CA ALA A 91 7.88 1.40 -4.32
C ALA A 91 7.33 0.56 -3.16
N TRP A 92 6.07 0.14 -3.30
CA TRP A 92 5.37 -0.59 -2.25
C TRP A 92 4.87 -1.92 -2.77
N ASN A 93 5.15 -3.00 -2.03
CA ASN A 93 4.54 -4.29 -2.29
C ASN A 93 3.16 -4.35 -1.62
N HIS A 94 2.12 -4.16 -2.42
CA HIS A 94 0.73 -4.19 -1.96
C HIS A 94 0.25 -5.55 -1.46
N ASN A 95 0.94 -6.65 -1.78
CA ASN A 95 0.58 -7.98 -1.32
C ASN A 95 1.22 -8.29 0.05
N SER A 96 2.46 -7.84 0.28
CA SER A 96 3.17 -8.06 1.55
C SER A 96 3.09 -6.87 2.52
N ALA A 97 2.49 -5.76 2.10
CA ALA A 97 2.41 -4.50 2.85
C ALA A 97 3.78 -4.01 3.36
N ARG A 98 4.77 -3.97 2.45
CA ARG A 98 6.15 -3.57 2.76
C ARG A 98 6.76 -2.74 1.65
N PRO A 99 7.74 -1.86 1.97
CA PRO A 99 8.55 -1.19 0.96
C PRO A 99 9.31 -2.21 0.11
N LYS A 100 9.48 -1.94 -1.18
CA LYS A 100 10.42 -2.67 -2.03
C LYS A 100 11.77 -1.95 -1.99
N PRO A 101 12.88 -2.67 -1.79
CA PRO A 101 14.22 -2.08 -1.89
C PRO A 101 14.47 -1.49 -3.28
N LEU A 102 15.21 -0.39 -3.32
CA LEU A 102 15.64 0.24 -4.56
C LEU A 102 16.68 -0.61 -5.26
N GLY A 103 16.58 -0.71 -6.58
CA GLY A 103 17.56 -1.38 -7.41
C GLY A 103 17.04 -1.68 -8.81
N ARG A 104 17.78 -2.49 -9.56
CA ARG A 104 17.35 -2.97 -10.88
C ARG A 104 15.95 -3.60 -10.75
N PRO A 105 14.97 -3.24 -11.59
CA PRO A 105 13.62 -3.79 -11.51
C PRO A 105 13.61 -5.32 -11.54
N THR A 106 13.11 -5.94 -10.48
CA THR A 106 12.89 -7.38 -10.38
C THR A 106 11.58 -7.64 -9.62
N LYS A 107 11.29 -8.91 -9.28
CA LYS A 107 10.17 -9.23 -8.37
C LYS A 107 10.40 -8.68 -6.95
N SER A 108 11.65 -8.54 -6.52
CA SER A 108 12.01 -8.10 -5.17
C SER A 108 12.41 -6.63 -5.08
N ASN A 109 12.96 -6.06 -6.16
CA ASN A 109 13.49 -4.70 -6.20
C ASN A 109 12.69 -3.85 -7.19
N ALA A 110 12.65 -2.54 -6.98
CA ALA A 110 11.95 -1.63 -7.87
C ALA A 110 12.66 -0.27 -7.95
N LEU A 111 12.30 0.52 -8.97
CA LEU A 111 12.61 1.94 -9.00
C LEU A 111 11.60 2.70 -8.12
N LEU A 112 11.81 4.01 -7.95
CA LEU A 112 10.81 4.88 -7.36
C LEU A 112 9.57 4.94 -8.26
N GLU A 113 8.40 4.98 -7.62
CA GLU A 113 7.12 5.15 -8.30
C GLU A 113 6.85 6.64 -8.48
N THR A 114 6.55 7.06 -9.70
CA THR A 114 6.09 8.41 -10.01
C THR A 114 4.62 8.57 -9.62
N VAL A 115 4.31 9.67 -8.94
CA VAL A 115 2.99 10.01 -8.39
C VAL A 115 2.74 11.50 -8.63
N TYR A 116 1.58 11.86 -9.18
CA TYR A 116 1.28 13.25 -9.55
C TYR A 116 -0.23 13.49 -9.59
N TRP A 117 -0.63 14.76 -9.59
CA TRP A 117 -1.99 15.18 -9.91
C TRP A 117 -2.13 15.30 -11.42
N ASP A 118 -3.08 14.59 -12.02
CA ASP A 118 -3.35 14.74 -13.45
C ASP A 118 -4.06 16.06 -13.76
N THR A 119 -4.27 16.34 -15.05
CA THR A 119 -4.90 17.59 -15.52
C THR A 119 -6.35 17.75 -15.09
N THR A 120 -6.98 16.68 -14.59
CA THR A 120 -8.34 16.69 -14.05
C THR A 120 -8.37 16.78 -12.52
N GLY A 121 -7.21 16.93 -11.88
CA GLY A 121 -7.08 17.00 -10.43
C GLY A 121 -7.20 15.64 -9.73
N ASN A 122 -7.05 14.52 -10.45
CA ASN A 122 -7.07 13.19 -9.85
C ASN A 122 -5.64 12.69 -9.56
N PRO A 123 -5.42 11.94 -8.46
CA PRO A 123 -4.11 11.42 -8.15
C PRO A 123 -3.79 10.22 -9.07
N SER A 124 -2.65 10.30 -9.76
CA SER A 124 -2.13 9.28 -10.68
C SER A 124 -0.84 8.67 -10.16
N CYS A 125 -0.61 7.38 -10.45
CA CYS A 125 0.56 6.65 -9.96
C CYS A 125 0.98 5.53 -10.92
N THR A 126 2.28 5.33 -11.06
CA THR A 126 2.91 4.32 -11.92
C THR A 126 2.96 2.90 -11.33
N CYS A 127 2.66 2.76 -10.03
CA CYS A 127 2.70 1.46 -9.35
C CYS A 127 1.65 0.49 -9.90
N ASP A 128 1.89 -0.80 -9.70
CA ASP A 128 1.07 -1.89 -10.25
C ASP A 128 -0.42 -1.79 -9.87
N ARG A 129 -0.73 -1.33 -8.66
CA ARG A 129 -2.10 -1.07 -8.23
C ARG A 129 -2.65 0.26 -8.73
N GLY A 130 -1.81 1.30 -8.77
CA GLY A 130 -2.20 2.66 -9.13
C GLY A 130 -2.59 2.82 -10.61
N ARG A 131 -2.02 1.99 -11.48
CA ARG A 131 -2.27 2.00 -12.93
C ARG A 131 -3.43 1.12 -13.41
N LEU A 132 -4.13 0.43 -12.51
CA LEU A 132 -5.24 -0.46 -12.91
C LEU A 132 -6.43 0.31 -13.50
N SER A 133 -6.68 1.51 -12.99
CA SER A 133 -7.65 2.48 -13.50
C SER A 133 -7.34 3.86 -12.91
N PHE A 134 -7.91 4.92 -13.48
CA PHE A 134 -7.77 6.28 -12.94
C PHE A 134 -8.16 6.36 -11.45
N GLY A 135 -9.31 5.76 -11.09
CA GLY A 135 -9.80 5.65 -9.71
C GLY A 135 -9.18 4.53 -8.86
N ALA A 136 -8.22 3.76 -9.39
CA ALA A 136 -7.62 2.67 -8.61
C ALA A 136 -6.83 3.22 -7.43
N ALA A 137 -7.20 2.81 -6.23
CA ALA A 137 -6.56 3.26 -5.00
C ALA A 137 -5.25 2.49 -4.74
N CYS A 138 -4.20 3.22 -4.39
CA CYS A 138 -2.92 2.67 -3.95
C CYS A 138 -2.36 3.55 -2.82
N VAL A 139 -1.40 3.00 -2.06
CA VAL A 139 -0.76 3.72 -0.95
C VAL A 139 -0.14 5.04 -1.40
N HIS A 140 0.39 5.10 -2.62
CA HIS A 140 1.05 6.28 -3.17
C HIS A 140 0.08 7.43 -3.45
N LYS A 141 -1.07 7.12 -4.08
CA LYS A 141 -2.14 8.11 -4.32
C LYS A 141 -2.71 8.64 -3.00
N LEU A 142 -2.92 7.76 -2.03
CA LEU A 142 -3.37 8.18 -0.69
C LEU A 142 -2.31 9.02 0.04
N ALA A 143 -1.03 8.69 -0.10
CA ALA A 143 0.05 9.50 0.45
C ALA A 143 0.11 10.89 -0.20
N LEU A 144 -0.10 10.98 -1.52
CA LEU A 144 -0.19 12.26 -2.23
C LEU A 144 -1.35 13.12 -1.73
N GLN A 145 -2.52 12.52 -1.49
CA GLN A 145 -3.67 13.22 -0.91
C GLN A 145 -3.35 13.77 0.48
N ALA A 146 -2.76 12.95 1.36
CA ALA A 146 -2.37 13.38 2.70
C ALA A 146 -1.33 14.53 2.70
N LEU A 147 -0.45 14.59 1.69
CA LEU A 147 0.48 15.70 1.50
C LEU A 147 -0.24 16.99 1.12
N GLN A 148 -1.27 16.91 0.28
CA GLN A 148 -2.07 18.08 -0.10
C GLN A 148 -2.89 18.61 1.08
N GLU A 149 -3.54 17.74 1.84
CA GLU A 149 -4.27 18.11 3.06
C GLU A 149 -3.37 18.86 4.05
N ARG A 150 -2.14 18.36 4.25
CA ARG A 150 -1.14 19.05 5.08
C ARG A 150 -0.84 20.45 4.55
N ARG A 151 -0.56 20.60 3.25
CA ARG A 151 -0.29 21.91 2.63
C ARG A 151 -1.44 22.88 2.84
N GLN A 152 -2.68 22.42 2.62
CA GLN A 152 -3.88 23.23 2.84
C GLN A 152 -4.01 23.65 4.30
N SER A 153 -3.78 22.73 5.25
CA SER A 153 -3.84 23.06 6.68
C SER A 153 -2.79 24.11 7.10
N SER A 154 -1.57 24.04 6.56
CA SER A 154 -0.52 25.03 6.86
C SER A 154 -0.82 26.42 6.28
N HIS A 155 -1.54 26.50 5.15
CA HIS A 155 -1.92 27.80 4.57
C HIS A 155 -3.00 28.52 5.39
N VAL A 156 -3.89 27.78 6.06
CA VAL A 156 -4.96 28.38 6.87
C VAL A 156 -4.42 28.94 8.19
N SER A 157 -3.28 28.46 8.68
CA SER A 157 -2.67 28.94 9.94
C SER A 157 -1.82 30.22 9.81
N SER A 158 -1.79 30.88 8.64
CA SER A 158 -0.96 32.06 8.37
C SER A 158 -1.74 33.38 8.31
N SER A 159 -2.98 33.40 8.79
CA SER A 159 -3.87 34.55 8.77
C SER A 159 -4.29 34.94 10.19
N ASP A 160 -3.34 35.50 10.94
CA ASP A 160 -3.58 36.30 12.15
C ASP A 160 -2.61 37.49 12.14
#